data_AF-A0A523UNB5-F1
#
_entry.id   AF-A0A523UNB5-F1
#
_cell.length_a   1.000
_cell.length_b   1.000
_cell.length_c   1.000
_cell.angle_alpha   90.00
_cell.angle_beta   90.00
_cell.angle_gamma   90.00
#
_symmetry.space_group_name_H-M   'P 1'
#
loop_
_entity.id
_entity.type
_entity.pdbx_description
1 polymer ?
#
loop_
_entity_poly.entity_id
_entity_poly.type
_entity_poly.pdbx_seq_one_letter_code
_entity_poly.pdbx_strand_id
1 'polypeptide(L)'
;MGNLGTEAENFIAAMAAKFEEGRKRIQAQRLRTAVTAKLSKLLLLNRTRADYQKMLERMIDEYNAGSINVEQFFKSLVEFAQDLSTEEQRAIAEELSEEELAIFDLLTKPDMKLTKKEKLSVKKVALDLLQVLKREKLVLDWRKRQQSRAAVRLAIEERLDQLPESYSRQIYEQKCEVIYEHIYESYYGEGESIYALAG
;
A
#
# COMPACT_ATOMS: atom_id res chain seq x y z
N MET A 1 7.01 6.12 -21.02
CA MET A 1 6.81 6.01 -19.57
C MET A 1 7.23 7.34 -18.96
N GLY A 2 6.28 8.23 -18.69
CA GLY A 2 6.57 9.58 -18.22
C GLY A 2 6.75 9.64 -16.72
N ASN A 3 7.94 10.07 -16.28
CA ASN A 3 8.22 11.13 -15.29
C ASN A 3 7.29 11.40 -14.08
N LEU A 4 6.52 10.46 -13.56
CA LEU A 4 5.73 10.67 -12.34
C LEU A 4 6.59 11.09 -11.13
N GLY A 5 7.82 10.53 -11.02
CA GLY A 5 8.79 10.98 -10.02
C GLY A 5 9.23 12.43 -10.21
N THR A 6 9.50 12.83 -11.45
CA THR A 6 9.93 14.19 -11.80
C THR A 6 8.80 15.21 -11.63
N GLU A 7 7.54 14.84 -11.85
CA GLU A 7 6.39 15.73 -11.61
C GLU A 7 6.19 16.00 -10.12
N ALA A 8 6.31 14.98 -9.26
CA ALA A 8 6.23 15.13 -7.81
C ALA A 8 7.38 15.98 -7.27
N GLU A 9 8.62 15.72 -7.73
CA GLU A 9 9.80 16.51 -7.37
C GLU A 9 9.68 17.97 -7.82
N ASN A 10 9.24 18.21 -9.05
CA ASN A 10 8.99 19.55 -9.58
C ASN A 10 7.91 20.30 -8.78
N PHE A 11 6.84 19.60 -8.38
CA PHE A 11 5.79 20.17 -7.56
C PHE A 11 6.30 20.57 -6.17
N ILE A 12 7.07 19.69 -5.51
CA ILE A 12 7.70 19.97 -4.21
C ILE A 12 8.66 21.16 -4.32
N ALA A 13 9.51 21.19 -5.35
CA ALA A 13 10.45 22.29 -5.59
C ALA A 13 9.72 23.62 -5.82
N ALA A 14 8.63 23.62 -6.60
CA ALA A 14 7.80 24.80 -6.83
C ALA A 14 7.13 25.30 -5.54
N MET A 15 6.73 24.40 -4.64
CA MET A 15 6.20 24.78 -3.33
C MET A 15 7.27 25.36 -2.41
N ALA A 16 8.49 24.79 -2.42
CA ALA A 16 9.62 25.28 -1.65
C ALA A 16 10.02 26.70 -2.08
N ALA A 17 10.08 26.99 -3.38
CA ALA A 17 10.36 28.34 -3.87
C ALA A 17 9.32 29.37 -3.37
N LYS A 18 8.02 29.05 -3.49
CA LYS A 18 6.93 29.92 -3.02
C LYS A 18 6.84 30.04 -1.50
N PHE A 19 7.44 29.10 -0.77
CA PHE A 19 7.54 29.15 0.68
C PHE A 19 8.48 30.28 1.12
N GLU A 20 9.63 30.41 0.44
CA GLU A 20 10.61 31.47 0.69
C GLU A 20 10.10 32.87 0.30
N GLU A 21 9.19 32.98 -0.68
CA GLU A 21 8.59 34.25 -1.15
C GLU A 21 7.56 34.88 -0.17
N GLY A 22 7.39 34.36 1.05
CA GLY A 22 6.61 35.03 2.10
C GLY A 22 5.16 34.57 2.29
N ARG A 23 4.78 33.38 1.80
CA ARG A 23 3.43 32.76 2.01
C ARG A 23 3.49 31.43 2.75
N LYS A 24 4.43 31.31 3.69
CA LYS A 24 4.82 30.07 4.37
C LYS A 24 3.65 29.20 4.85
N ARG A 25 2.73 29.78 5.64
CA ARG A 25 1.55 29.05 6.17
C ARG A 25 0.63 28.52 5.06
N ILE A 26 0.41 29.30 4.01
CA ILE A 26 -0.42 28.88 2.87
C ILE A 26 0.25 27.74 2.11
N GLN A 27 1.57 27.82 1.88
CA GLN A 27 2.28 26.74 1.18
C GLN A 27 2.35 25.46 2.02
N ALA A 28 2.61 25.56 3.32
CA ALA A 28 2.57 24.41 4.22
C ALA A 28 1.20 23.73 4.22
N GLN A 29 0.12 24.51 4.27
CA GLN A 29 -1.23 23.97 4.20
C GLN A 29 -1.51 23.28 2.86
N ARG A 30 -1.05 23.85 1.74
CA ARG A 30 -1.23 23.24 0.41
C ARG A 30 -0.43 21.94 0.27
N LEU A 31 0.81 21.92 0.73
CA LEU A 31 1.64 20.72 0.71
C LEU A 31 1.02 19.63 1.57
N ARG A 32 0.54 19.97 2.79
CA ARG A 32 -0.19 19.05 3.66
C ARG A 32 -1.37 18.41 2.94
N THR A 33 -2.21 19.20 2.28
CA THR A 33 -3.36 18.68 1.53
C THR A 33 -2.93 17.73 0.41
N ALA A 34 -1.89 18.09 -0.37
CA ALA A 34 -1.39 17.26 -1.45
C ALA A 34 -0.83 15.92 -0.94
N VAL A 35 -0.02 15.97 0.12
CA VAL A 35 0.57 14.79 0.79
C VAL A 35 -0.53 13.89 1.36
N THR A 36 -1.52 14.46 2.04
CA THR A 36 -2.66 13.71 2.61
C THR A 36 -3.41 12.98 1.49
N ALA A 37 -3.71 13.66 0.38
CA ALA A 37 -4.40 13.06 -0.75
C ALA A 37 -3.58 11.93 -1.41
N LYS A 38 -2.25 12.10 -1.55
CA LYS A 38 -1.35 11.06 -2.05
C LYS A 38 -1.37 9.83 -1.14
N LEU A 39 -1.21 10.04 0.16
CA LEU A 39 -1.22 8.96 1.14
C LEU A 39 -2.55 8.21 1.16
N SER A 40 -3.69 8.90 1.09
CA SER A 40 -5.01 8.25 1.02
C SER A 40 -5.13 7.32 -0.18
N LYS A 41 -4.60 7.68 -1.35
CA LYS A 41 -4.59 6.82 -2.54
C LYS A 41 -3.71 5.58 -2.33
N LEU A 42 -2.51 5.77 -1.77
CA LEU A 42 -1.60 4.66 -1.48
C LEU A 42 -2.17 3.69 -0.43
N LEU A 43 -2.85 4.20 0.59
CA LEU A 43 -3.51 3.40 1.63
C LEU A 43 -4.70 2.61 1.09
N LEU A 44 -5.48 3.20 0.18
CA LEU A 44 -6.60 2.52 -0.45
C LEU A 44 -6.14 1.23 -1.15
N LEU A 45 -5.01 1.31 -1.85
CA LEU A 45 -4.46 0.17 -2.61
C LEU A 45 -3.68 -0.81 -1.73
N ASN A 46 -3.09 -0.34 -0.64
CA ASN A 46 -2.32 -1.18 0.27
C ASN A 46 -2.46 -0.71 1.73
N ARG A 47 -3.35 -1.38 2.48
CA ARG A 47 -3.66 -1.09 3.89
C ARG A 47 -2.44 -1.17 4.81
N THR A 48 -1.39 -1.89 4.40
CA THR A 48 -0.20 -2.08 5.23
C THR A 48 0.68 -0.83 5.31
N ARG A 49 0.35 0.23 4.55
CA ARG A 49 0.98 1.55 4.61
C ARG A 49 0.47 2.41 5.79
N ALA A 50 -0.33 1.84 6.70
CA ALA A 50 -0.93 2.56 7.83
C ALA A 50 0.08 3.29 8.74
N ASP A 51 1.35 2.86 8.78
CA ASP A 51 2.36 3.56 9.57
C ASP A 51 2.70 4.95 9.00
N TYR A 52 2.61 5.16 7.68
CA TYR A 52 2.73 6.50 7.08
C TYR A 52 1.60 7.43 7.55
N GLN A 53 0.40 6.90 7.79
CA GLN A 53 -0.70 7.69 8.34
C GLN A 53 -0.38 8.17 9.75
N LYS A 54 0.11 7.29 10.62
CA LYS A 54 0.53 7.66 11.99
C LYS A 54 1.65 8.71 11.97
N MET A 55 2.61 8.58 11.05
CA MET A 55 3.69 9.56 10.87
C MET A 55 3.13 10.94 10.48
N LEU A 56 2.20 10.98 9.52
CA LEU A 56 1.56 12.23 9.10
C LEU A 56 0.76 12.88 10.22
N GLU A 57 -0.05 12.10 10.93
CA GLU A 57 -0.85 12.57 12.07
C GLU A 57 0.06 13.18 13.15
N ARG A 58 1.15 12.49 13.50
CA ARG A 58 2.13 13.01 14.47
C ARG A 58 2.73 14.34 14.05
N MET A 59 3.14 14.50 12.79
CA MET A 59 3.69 15.78 12.30
C MET A 59 2.66 16.91 12.38
N ILE A 60 1.39 16.62 12.10
CA ILE A 60 0.29 17.58 12.19
C ILE A 60 0.05 17.98 13.65
N ASP A 61 0.06 17.01 14.56
CA ASP A 61 -0.15 17.24 15.99
C ASP A 61 0.98 18.07 16.61
N GLU A 62 2.23 17.76 16.27
CA GLU A 62 3.40 18.54 16.72
C GLU A 62 3.31 20.01 16.27
N TYR A 63 2.87 20.26 15.03
CA TYR A 63 2.65 21.62 14.53
C TYR A 63 1.46 22.31 15.20
N ASN A 64 0.32 21.63 15.35
CA ASN A 64 -0.88 22.19 15.98
C ASN A 64 -0.65 22.51 17.47
N ALA A 65 0.15 21.71 18.16
CA ALA A 65 0.56 21.95 19.54
C ALA A 65 1.58 23.10 19.68
N GLY A 66 2.07 23.66 18.58
CA GLY A 66 3.11 24.69 18.57
C GLY A 66 4.49 24.17 18.96
N SER A 67 4.70 22.84 18.94
CA SER A 67 5.98 22.21 19.28
C SER A 67 7.04 22.43 18.18
N ILE A 68 6.59 22.61 16.94
CA ILE A 68 7.42 22.97 15.79
C ILE A 68 6.86 24.20 15.07
N ASN A 69 7.74 25.00 14.48
CA ASN A 69 7.33 26.17 13.69
C ASN A 69 6.94 25.80 12.24
N VAL A 70 6.47 26.78 11.47
CA VAL A 70 5.98 26.55 10.10
C VAL A 70 7.10 26.12 9.14
N GLU A 71 8.33 26.58 9.36
CA GLU A 71 9.52 26.17 8.61
C GLU A 71 9.87 24.70 8.85
N GLN A 72 9.91 24.27 10.11
CA GLN A 72 10.14 22.88 10.49
C GLN A 72 9.03 21.97 9.97
N PHE A 73 7.77 22.36 10.15
CA PHE A 73 6.64 21.59 9.64
C PHE A 73 6.66 21.44 8.13
N PHE A 74 6.96 22.52 7.39
CA PHE A 74 7.11 22.46 5.94
C PHE A 74 8.23 21.52 5.52
N LYS A 75 9.38 21.59 6.19
CA LYS A 75 10.51 20.69 5.93
C LYS A 75 10.12 19.22 6.15
N SER A 76 9.48 18.89 7.27
CA SER A 76 9.02 17.52 7.56
C SER A 76 8.01 17.02 6.52
N LEU A 77 7.11 17.88 6.04
CA LEU A 77 6.19 17.54 4.96
C LEU A 77 6.91 17.26 3.63
N VAL A 78 7.99 17.98 3.33
CA VAL A 78 8.80 17.75 2.13
C VAL A 78 9.52 16.41 2.21
N GLU A 79 10.19 16.11 3.33
CA GLU A 79 10.87 14.83 3.55
C GLU A 79 9.87 13.67 3.48
N PHE A 80 8.71 13.79 4.14
CA PHE A 80 7.67 12.78 4.08
C PHE A 80 7.08 12.59 2.66
N ALA A 81 6.96 13.68 1.87
CA ALA A 81 6.52 13.57 0.49
C ALA A 81 7.53 12.82 -0.40
N GLN A 82 8.82 12.96 -0.12
CA GLN A 82 9.87 12.19 -0.79
C GLN A 82 9.78 10.71 -0.42
N ASP A 83 9.63 10.39 0.87
CA ASP A 83 9.45 9.01 1.35
C ASP A 83 8.22 8.34 0.72
N LEU A 84 7.09 9.04 0.64
CA LEU A 84 5.90 8.53 -0.04
C LEU A 84 6.11 8.30 -1.55
N SER A 85 6.97 9.09 -2.18
CA SER A 85 7.29 8.94 -3.60
C SER A 85 8.19 7.73 -3.84
N THR A 86 9.10 7.43 -2.93
CA THR A 86 9.86 6.17 -2.94
C THR A 86 8.95 4.97 -2.71
N GLU A 87 8.03 5.05 -1.74
CA GLU A 87 7.08 3.98 -1.45
C GLU A 87 6.12 3.69 -2.62
N GLU A 88 5.66 4.73 -3.31
CA GLU A 88 4.84 4.59 -4.52
C GLU A 88 5.58 3.83 -5.65
N GLN A 89 6.91 3.98 -5.74
CA GLN A 89 7.73 3.27 -6.72
C GLN A 89 8.10 1.85 -6.29
N ARG A 90 7.75 1.43 -5.06
CA ARG A 90 8.18 0.14 -4.52
C ARG A 90 7.64 -1.04 -5.32
N ALA A 91 6.42 -0.95 -5.87
CA ALA A 91 5.87 -2.01 -6.72
C ALA A 91 6.80 -2.29 -7.91
N ILE A 92 7.25 -1.23 -8.59
CA ILE A 92 8.19 -1.30 -9.72
C ILE A 92 9.54 -1.87 -9.25
N ALA A 93 10.08 -1.38 -8.14
CA ALA A 93 11.35 -1.85 -7.59
C ALA A 93 11.31 -3.33 -7.18
N GLU A 94 10.15 -3.82 -6.75
CA GLU A 94 9.94 -5.22 -6.39
C GLU A 94 9.53 -6.09 -7.59
N GLU A 95 9.43 -5.53 -8.79
CA GLU A 95 8.93 -6.20 -10.01
C GLU A 95 7.51 -6.79 -9.82
N LEU A 96 6.66 -6.06 -9.11
CA LEU A 96 5.27 -6.41 -8.82
C LEU A 96 4.34 -5.31 -9.33
N SER A 97 3.10 -5.69 -9.64
CA SER A 97 1.99 -4.74 -9.68
C SER A 97 1.63 -4.28 -8.27
N GLU A 98 0.88 -3.17 -8.17
CA GLU A 98 0.41 -2.67 -6.89
C GLU A 98 -0.50 -3.66 -6.15
N GLU A 99 -1.26 -4.46 -6.91
CA GLU A 99 -2.11 -5.55 -6.44
C GLU A 99 -1.28 -6.69 -5.81
N GLU A 100 -0.25 -7.15 -6.52
CA GLU A 100 0.66 -8.19 -6.05
C GLU A 100 1.49 -7.71 -4.84
N LEU A 101 1.89 -6.43 -4.84
CA LEU A 101 2.61 -5.83 -3.73
C LEU A 101 1.77 -5.81 -2.46
N ALA A 102 0.48 -5.50 -2.55
CA ALA A 102 -0.41 -5.51 -1.39
C ALA A 102 -0.49 -6.91 -0.75
N ILE A 103 -0.63 -7.97 -1.56
CA ILE A 103 -0.63 -9.34 -1.06
C ILE A 103 0.74 -9.73 -0.49
N PHE A 104 1.83 -9.40 -1.18
CA PHE A 104 3.18 -9.63 -0.69
C PHE A 104 3.42 -8.98 0.68
N ASP A 105 2.99 -7.73 0.86
CA ASP A 105 3.08 -7.04 2.14
C ASP A 105 2.27 -7.72 3.24
N LEU A 106 1.03 -8.12 2.95
CA LEU A 106 0.19 -8.82 3.92
C LEU A 106 0.83 -10.15 4.34
N LEU A 107 1.51 -10.84 3.43
CA LEU A 107 2.26 -12.06 3.72
C LEU A 107 3.54 -11.80 4.51
N THR A 108 4.17 -10.64 4.39
CA THR A 108 5.50 -10.35 4.98
C THR A 108 5.47 -9.45 6.21
N LYS A 109 4.34 -8.81 6.54
CA LYS A 109 4.16 -7.94 7.73
C LYS A 109 3.40 -8.61 8.87
N PRO A 110 3.75 -8.40 10.16
CA PRO A 110 4.89 -7.63 10.64
C PRO A 110 6.20 -8.29 10.23
N ASP A 111 7.30 -7.52 10.21
CA ASP A 111 8.59 -7.89 9.60
C ASP A 111 8.98 -9.36 9.86
N MET A 112 8.73 -10.19 8.84
CA MET A 112 9.10 -11.60 8.85
C MET A 112 10.59 -11.70 8.52
N LYS A 113 11.36 -12.39 9.36
CA LYS A 113 12.79 -12.65 9.15
C LYS A 113 13.04 -13.64 8.01
N LEU A 114 12.76 -13.20 6.78
CA LEU A 114 12.87 -14.00 5.56
C LEU A 114 14.21 -13.79 4.88
N THR A 115 14.83 -14.89 4.46
CA THR A 115 15.98 -14.86 3.55
C THR A 115 15.57 -14.34 2.17
N LYS A 116 16.55 -13.94 1.34
CA LYS A 116 16.29 -13.49 -0.04
C LYS A 116 15.53 -14.55 -0.86
N LYS A 117 15.89 -15.83 -0.68
CA LYS A 117 15.24 -16.96 -1.37
C LYS A 117 13.77 -17.09 -0.95
N GLU A 118 13.50 -16.98 0.35
CA GLU A 118 12.14 -17.05 0.87
C GLU A 118 11.30 -15.88 0.40
N LYS A 119 11.85 -14.65 0.39
CA LYS A 119 11.14 -13.48 -0.17
C LYS A 119 10.72 -13.71 -1.62
N LEU A 120 11.59 -14.26 -2.46
CA LEU A 120 11.24 -14.61 -3.84
C LEU A 120 10.13 -15.68 -3.91
N SER A 121 10.17 -16.66 -3.01
CA SER A 121 9.10 -17.66 -2.89
C SER A 121 7.75 -17.01 -2.54
N VAL A 122 7.74 -16.10 -1.57
CA VAL A 122 6.52 -15.38 -1.15
C VAL A 122 5.97 -14.51 -2.27
N LYS A 123 6.83 -13.83 -3.05
CA LYS A 123 6.40 -13.08 -4.25
C LYS A 123 5.72 -13.99 -5.26
N LYS A 124 6.29 -15.16 -5.52
CA LYS A 124 5.71 -16.14 -6.44
C LYS A 124 4.33 -16.59 -5.95
N VAL A 125 4.20 -16.89 -4.65
CA VAL A 125 2.90 -17.26 -4.05
C VAL A 125 1.87 -16.14 -4.22
N ALA A 126 2.26 -14.88 -4.01
CA ALA A 126 1.36 -13.73 -4.21
C ALA A 126 0.84 -13.63 -5.66
N LEU A 127 1.74 -13.78 -6.64
CA LEU A 127 1.40 -13.75 -8.07
C LEU A 127 0.51 -14.93 -8.46
N ASP A 128 0.90 -16.17 -8.10
CA ASP A 128 0.15 -17.38 -8.44
C ASP A 128 -1.25 -17.38 -7.81
N LEU A 129 -1.38 -16.87 -6.58
CA LEU A 129 -2.67 -16.71 -5.91
C LEU A 129 -3.60 -15.79 -6.70
N LEU A 130 -3.14 -14.60 -7.07
CA LEU A 130 -3.95 -13.64 -7.82
C LEU A 130 -4.41 -14.18 -9.16
N GLN A 131 -3.51 -14.86 -9.88
CA GLN A 131 -3.86 -15.48 -11.15
C GLN A 131 -5.00 -16.49 -11.00
N VAL A 132 -4.91 -17.38 -10.00
CA VAL A 132 -5.95 -18.40 -9.73
C VAL A 132 -7.26 -17.73 -9.31
N LEU A 133 -7.21 -16.77 -8.39
CA LEU A 133 -8.41 -16.08 -7.91
C LEU A 133 -9.13 -15.36 -9.05
N LYS A 134 -8.42 -14.54 -9.84
CA LYS A 134 -9.01 -13.75 -10.93
C LYS A 134 -9.53 -14.63 -12.06
N ARG A 135 -8.84 -15.73 -12.38
CA ARG A 135 -9.22 -16.63 -13.47
C ARG A 135 -10.42 -17.51 -13.12
N GLU A 136 -10.51 -17.97 -11.87
CA GLU A 136 -11.42 -19.08 -11.54
C GLU A 136 -12.42 -18.77 -10.43
N LYS A 137 -12.09 -17.90 -9.47
CA LYS A 137 -12.83 -17.80 -8.21
C LYS A 137 -13.63 -16.50 -8.08
N LEU A 138 -13.09 -15.39 -8.57
CA LEU A 138 -13.68 -14.04 -8.47
C LEU A 138 -14.69 -13.76 -9.59
N VAL A 139 -15.60 -14.71 -9.81
CA VAL A 139 -16.71 -14.60 -10.77
C VAL A 139 -17.82 -13.66 -10.25
N LEU A 140 -18.83 -13.37 -11.09
CA LEU A 140 -19.99 -12.57 -10.70
C LEU A 140 -20.61 -13.08 -9.38
N ASP A 141 -20.92 -12.13 -8.49
CA ASP A 141 -21.59 -12.39 -7.20
C ASP A 141 -20.90 -13.40 -6.28
N TRP A 142 -19.58 -13.65 -6.46
CA TRP A 142 -18.85 -14.61 -5.64
C TRP A 142 -18.97 -14.34 -4.13
N ARG A 143 -19.08 -13.05 -3.73
CA ARG A 143 -19.27 -12.63 -2.33
C ARG A 143 -20.63 -13.00 -1.76
N LYS A 144 -21.68 -13.07 -2.59
CA LYS A 144 -23.05 -13.36 -2.15
C LYS A 144 -23.27 -14.85 -1.90
N ARG A 145 -22.54 -15.72 -2.61
CA ARG A 145 -22.73 -17.18 -2.55
C ARG A 145 -21.77 -17.81 -1.54
N GLN A 146 -22.31 -18.56 -0.58
CA GLN A 146 -21.50 -19.25 0.44
C GLN A 146 -20.50 -20.23 -0.20
N GLN A 147 -20.92 -20.99 -1.21
CA GLN A 147 -20.04 -21.92 -1.92
C GLN A 147 -18.86 -21.20 -2.60
N SER A 148 -19.11 -20.06 -3.25
CA SER A 148 -18.06 -19.27 -3.91
C SER A 148 -17.08 -18.68 -2.90
N ARG A 149 -17.57 -18.16 -1.76
CA ARG A 149 -16.69 -17.71 -0.65
C ARG A 149 -15.83 -18.85 -0.10
N ALA A 150 -16.40 -20.03 0.11
CA ALA A 150 -15.66 -21.20 0.55
C ALA A 150 -14.60 -21.62 -0.49
N ALA A 151 -14.92 -21.56 -1.78
CA ALA A 151 -13.98 -21.88 -2.85
C ALA A 151 -12.83 -20.87 -2.95
N VAL A 152 -13.07 -19.57 -2.70
CA VAL A 152 -12.02 -18.55 -2.60
C VAL A 152 -11.11 -18.83 -1.41
N ARG A 153 -11.68 -19.13 -0.25
CA ARG A 153 -10.92 -19.44 0.96
C ARG A 153 -10.03 -20.68 0.80
N LEU A 154 -10.59 -21.74 0.22
CA LEU A 154 -9.82 -22.95 -0.11
C LEU A 154 -8.68 -22.63 -1.08
N ALA A 155 -8.94 -21.85 -2.13
CA ALA A 155 -7.89 -21.47 -3.08
C ALA A 155 -6.77 -20.64 -2.44
N ILE A 156 -7.08 -19.82 -1.43
CA ILE A 156 -6.08 -19.10 -0.64
C ILE A 156 -5.23 -20.09 0.15
N GLU A 157 -5.86 -20.98 0.93
CA GLU A 157 -5.18 -22.01 1.73
C GLU A 157 -4.25 -22.87 0.85
N GLU A 158 -4.76 -23.42 -0.26
CA GLU A 158 -3.98 -24.25 -1.20
C GLU A 158 -2.76 -23.53 -1.80
N ARG A 159 -2.84 -22.20 -2.01
CA ARG A 159 -1.72 -21.42 -2.56
C ARG A 159 -0.72 -21.06 -1.48
N LEU A 160 -1.21 -20.70 -0.30
CA LEU A 160 -0.37 -20.36 0.84
C LEU A 160 0.36 -21.59 1.40
N ASP A 161 -0.07 -22.81 1.10
CA ASP A 161 0.66 -24.04 1.41
C ASP A 161 2.07 -24.09 0.79
N GLN A 162 2.33 -23.27 -0.22
CA GLN A 162 3.64 -23.11 -0.85
C GLN A 162 4.55 -22.08 -0.15
N LEU A 163 4.09 -21.48 0.95
CA LEU A 163 4.92 -20.57 1.74
C LEU A 163 6.10 -21.31 2.39
N PRO A 164 7.22 -20.62 2.63
CA PRO A 164 8.38 -21.21 3.30
C PRO A 164 8.08 -21.71 4.73
N GLU A 165 8.92 -22.63 5.22
CA GLU A 165 8.82 -23.17 6.60
C GLU A 165 8.92 -22.09 7.70
N SER A 166 9.46 -20.92 7.39
CA SER A 166 9.44 -19.74 8.28
C SER A 166 8.03 -19.31 8.69
N TYR A 167 6.99 -19.74 7.98
CA TYR A 167 5.59 -19.56 8.33
C TYR A 167 5.12 -20.70 9.22
N SER A 168 5.18 -20.50 10.54
CA SER A 168 4.58 -21.46 11.48
C SER A 168 3.09 -21.61 11.21
N ARG A 169 2.48 -22.72 11.64
CA ARG A 169 1.05 -22.97 11.49
C ARG A 169 0.18 -21.78 11.95
N GLN A 170 0.51 -21.18 13.08
CA GLN A 170 -0.22 -20.02 13.60
C GLN A 170 -0.11 -18.80 12.68
N ILE A 171 1.10 -18.52 12.17
CA ILE A 171 1.32 -17.40 11.24
C ILE A 171 0.58 -17.68 9.92
N TYR A 172 0.67 -18.90 9.40
CA TYR A 172 -0.04 -19.34 8.21
C TYR A 172 -1.55 -19.09 8.35
N GLU A 173 -2.19 -19.57 9.43
CA GLU A 173 -3.63 -19.41 9.67
C GLU A 173 -4.01 -17.91 9.70
N GLN A 174 -3.19 -17.07 10.35
CA GLN A 174 -3.38 -15.62 10.35
C GLN A 174 -3.24 -15.00 8.95
N LYS A 175 -2.27 -15.47 8.14
CA LYS A 175 -2.10 -14.99 6.76
C LYS A 175 -3.29 -15.36 5.89
N CYS A 176 -3.82 -16.57 6.01
CA CYS A 176 -5.01 -16.99 5.28
C CYS A 176 -6.21 -16.06 5.58
N GLU A 177 -6.46 -15.73 6.86
CA GLU A 177 -7.54 -14.79 7.21
C GLU A 177 -7.32 -13.41 6.61
N VAL A 178 -6.13 -12.82 6.82
CA VAL A 178 -5.83 -11.45 6.39
C VAL A 178 -5.89 -11.34 4.86
N ILE A 179 -5.40 -12.35 4.15
CA ILE A 179 -5.52 -12.41 2.69
C ILE A 179 -6.98 -12.54 2.28
N TYR A 180 -7.76 -13.43 2.90
CA TYR A 180 -9.18 -13.58 2.58
C TYR A 180 -9.98 -12.29 2.80
N GLU A 181 -9.77 -11.61 3.94
CA GLU A 181 -10.37 -10.30 4.23
C GLU A 181 -10.01 -9.27 3.15
N HIS A 182 -8.73 -9.22 2.77
CA HIS A 182 -8.28 -8.34 1.71
C HIS A 182 -8.97 -8.63 0.38
N ILE A 183 -9.01 -9.89 -0.05
CA ILE A 183 -9.68 -10.28 -1.29
C ILE A 183 -11.18 -9.93 -1.24
N TYR A 184 -11.84 -10.15 -0.11
CA TYR A 184 -13.26 -9.87 0.05
C TYR A 184 -13.61 -8.37 -0.04
N GLU A 185 -12.76 -7.52 0.53
CA GLU A 185 -12.92 -6.07 0.53
C GLU A 185 -12.50 -5.43 -0.79
N SER A 186 -11.49 -6.00 -1.45
CA SER A 186 -10.84 -5.38 -2.61
C SER A 186 -11.40 -5.82 -3.97
N TYR A 187 -12.10 -6.97 -4.05
CA TYR A 187 -12.56 -7.55 -5.31
C TYR A 187 -14.07 -7.79 -5.32
N TYR A 188 -14.73 -7.22 -6.32
CA TYR A 188 -16.19 -7.18 -6.38
C TYR A 188 -16.79 -8.24 -7.31
N GLY A 189 -15.98 -8.77 -8.23
CA GLY A 189 -16.37 -9.74 -9.27
C GLY A 189 -16.27 -9.12 -10.66
N GLU A 190 -16.24 -9.96 -11.71
CA GLU A 190 -16.23 -9.50 -13.12
C GLU A 190 -15.07 -8.55 -13.49
N GLY A 191 -13.93 -8.68 -12.83
CA GLY A 191 -12.78 -7.81 -13.03
C GLY A 191 -12.86 -6.47 -12.30
N GLU A 192 -13.97 -6.18 -11.61
CA GLU A 192 -14.08 -5.01 -10.74
C GLU A 192 -13.31 -5.23 -9.44
N SER A 193 -12.43 -4.28 -9.12
CA SER A 193 -11.66 -4.23 -7.89
C SER A 193 -11.20 -2.80 -7.61
N ILE A 194 -10.69 -2.55 -6.40
CA ILE A 194 -10.02 -1.28 -6.08
C ILE A 194 -8.78 -1.02 -6.96
N TYR A 195 -8.22 -2.07 -7.57
CA TYR A 195 -7.05 -2.01 -8.45
C TYR A 195 -7.42 -1.68 -9.90
N ALA A 196 -8.67 -1.91 -10.32
CA ALA A 196 -9.14 -1.58 -11.66
C ALA A 196 -9.16 -0.06 -11.93
N LEU A 197 -9.20 0.75 -10.86
CA LEU A 197 -9.15 2.21 -10.92
C LEU A 197 -7.70 2.77 -10.93
N ALA A 198 -6.71 1.91 -10.71
CA ALA A 198 -5.29 2.28 -10.62
C ALA A 198 -4.46 1.84 -11.84
N GLY A 199 -5.07 1.14 -12.81
CA GLY A 199 -4.47 0.68 -14.07
C GLY A 199 -4.71 1.62 -15.24
#